data_AF-G3XQ27-F1
#
_entry.id   AF-G3XQ27-F1
#
_cell.length_a   1.000
_cell.length_b   1.000
_cell.length_c   1.000
_cell.angle_alpha   90.00
_cell.angle_beta   90.00
_cell.angle_gamma   90.00
#
_symmetry.space_group_name_H-M   'P 1'
#
loop_
_entity.id
_entity.type
_entity.pdbx_description
1 polymer ?
#
loop_
_entity_poly.entity_id
_entity_poly.type
_entity_poly.pdbx_seq_one_letter_code
_entity_poly.pdbx_strand_id
1 'polypeptide(L)'
;MSNNIQGDLFPPETRRCANLAGRSKTARENWLIDPLIRTLTARFVDKTTSNFYGETKHTYTSEAICSIAMTFDIGPGAKAQRLHRDDKNFHVDHEEQSATGYRVGSDVMMAFMVPGIKTTVENGATIAIPGSHLWGSDRAPKL
;
A
#
# COMPACT_ATOMS: atom_id res chain seq x y z
N MET A 1 15.26 25.54 3.71
CA MET A 1 14.19 25.96 2.76
C MET A 1 13.16 24.85 2.73
N SER A 2 11.95 25.09 3.23
CA SER A 2 10.87 24.10 3.26
C SER A 2 10.21 24.03 1.89
N ASN A 3 10.57 23.04 1.08
CA ASN A 3 9.88 22.79 -0.19
C ASN A 3 8.51 22.19 0.10
N ASN A 4 7.48 23.04 0.10
CA ASN A 4 6.08 22.61 0.08
C ASN A 4 5.83 21.86 -1.24
N ILE A 5 5.64 20.55 -1.16
CA ILE A 5 5.25 19.72 -2.32
C ILE A 5 3.79 20.08 -2.68
N GLN A 6 3.62 20.99 -3.64
CA GLN A 6 2.33 21.26 -4.27
C GLN A 6 2.01 20.16 -5.28
N GLY A 7 0.98 19.36 -5.01
CA GLY A 7 0.44 18.36 -5.93
C GLY A 7 -0.97 17.95 -5.54
N ASP A 8 -1.79 17.62 -6.54
CA ASP A 8 -3.06 16.93 -6.33
C ASP A 8 -2.81 15.42 -6.40
N LEU A 9 -3.67 14.61 -5.79
CA LEU A 9 -3.49 13.15 -5.80
C LEU A 9 -3.47 12.59 -7.24
N PHE A 10 -4.25 13.19 -8.14
CA PHE A 10 -4.32 12.83 -9.56
C PHE A 10 -4.45 14.09 -10.43
N PRO A 11 -3.35 14.69 -10.88
CA PRO A 11 -3.39 15.81 -11.81
C PRO A 11 -3.91 15.36 -13.19
N PRO A 12 -4.35 16.28 -14.07
CA PRO A 12 -4.90 15.94 -15.39
C PRO A 12 -3.98 15.08 -16.27
N GLU A 13 -2.67 15.22 -16.07
CA GLU A 13 -1.62 14.45 -16.75
C GLU A 13 -1.54 12.99 -16.25
N THR A 14 -2.18 12.66 -15.13
CA THR A 14 -2.26 11.31 -14.57
C THR A 14 -3.57 10.63 -14.95
N ARG A 15 -3.49 9.68 -15.87
CA ARG A 15 -4.62 8.81 -16.23
C ARG A 15 -4.68 7.61 -15.30
N ARG A 16 -5.89 7.14 -15.05
CA ARG A 16 -6.18 6.00 -14.17
C ARG A 16 -7.04 4.98 -14.89
N CYS A 17 -6.66 3.71 -14.76
CA CYS A 17 -7.48 2.59 -15.17
C CYS A 17 -7.78 1.72 -13.95
N ALA A 18 -9.02 1.78 -13.46
CA ALA A 18 -9.48 0.95 -12.35
C ALA A 18 -9.83 -0.48 -12.82
N ASN A 19 -9.89 -1.41 -11.87
CA ASN A 19 -10.22 -2.82 -12.07
C ASN A 19 -9.22 -3.55 -12.98
N LEU A 20 -7.92 -3.41 -12.70
CA LEU A 20 -6.85 -4.09 -13.43
C LEU A 20 -7.05 -5.62 -13.42
N ALA A 21 -7.50 -6.20 -12.30
CA ALA A 21 -7.76 -7.64 -12.18
C ALA A 21 -8.86 -8.13 -13.16
N GLY A 22 -9.93 -7.35 -13.33
CA GLY A 22 -10.98 -7.65 -14.30
C GLY A 22 -10.56 -7.42 -15.75
N ARG A 23 -9.66 -6.46 -15.98
CA ARG A 23 -9.27 -6.00 -17.33
C ARG A 23 -8.05 -6.71 -17.92
N SER A 24 -7.16 -7.26 -17.10
CA SER A 24 -5.91 -7.88 -17.55
C SER A 24 -5.86 -9.35 -17.12
N LYS A 25 -5.87 -10.24 -18.11
CA LYS A 25 -5.67 -11.68 -17.90
C LYS A 25 -4.33 -11.93 -17.21
N THR A 26 -3.26 -11.29 -17.68
CA THR A 26 -1.91 -11.41 -17.10
C THR A 26 -1.87 -10.99 -15.64
N ALA A 27 -2.48 -9.86 -15.28
CA ALA A 27 -2.49 -9.40 -13.89
C ALA A 27 -3.24 -10.39 -12.98
N ARG A 28 -4.39 -10.90 -13.45
CA ARG A 28 -5.23 -11.83 -12.68
C ARG A 28 -4.60 -13.22 -12.54
N GLU A 29 -4.08 -13.76 -13.63
CA GLU A 29 -3.71 -15.18 -13.71
C GLU A 29 -2.22 -15.43 -13.54
N ASN A 30 -1.38 -14.38 -13.50
CA ASN A 30 0.05 -14.54 -13.24
C ASN A 30 0.50 -13.69 -12.05
N TRP A 31 0.15 -12.40 -12.01
CA TRP A 31 0.68 -11.52 -10.97
C TRP A 31 -0.02 -11.72 -9.63
N LEU A 32 -1.35 -11.57 -9.58
CA LEU A 32 -2.10 -11.63 -8.31
C LEU A 32 -2.04 -12.99 -7.61
N ILE A 33 -1.85 -14.07 -8.37
CA ILE A 33 -1.77 -15.43 -7.83
C ILE A 33 -0.32 -15.91 -7.65
N ASP A 34 0.67 -15.03 -7.82
CA ASP A 34 2.07 -15.40 -7.67
C ASP A 34 2.34 -15.93 -6.24
N PRO A 35 3.00 -17.09 -6.09
CA PRO A 35 3.29 -17.66 -4.78
C PRO A 35 4.09 -16.73 -3.85
N LEU A 36 4.94 -15.86 -4.38
CA LEU A 36 5.67 -14.87 -3.61
C LEU A 36 4.72 -13.81 -3.05
N ILE A 37 3.74 -13.34 -3.84
CA ILE A 37 2.70 -12.42 -3.35
C ILE A 37 1.95 -13.07 -2.20
N ARG A 38 1.49 -14.32 -2.36
CA ARG A 38 0.80 -15.04 -1.27
C ARG A 38 1.67 -15.19 -0.03
N THR A 39 2.95 -15.54 -0.19
CA THR A 39 3.88 -15.73 0.94
C THR A 39 4.07 -14.44 1.73
N LEU A 40 4.22 -13.31 1.03
CA LEU A 40 4.38 -12.00 1.67
C LEU A 40 3.09 -11.56 2.36
N THR A 41 1.93 -11.65 1.70
CA THR A 41 0.67 -11.26 2.32
C THR A 41 0.28 -12.17 3.49
N ALA A 42 0.61 -13.47 3.43
CA ALA A 42 0.46 -14.40 4.55
C ALA A 42 1.22 -13.94 5.80
N ARG A 43 2.43 -13.42 5.60
CA ARG A 43 3.29 -13.01 6.70
C ARG A 43 2.89 -11.67 7.29
N PHE A 44 2.53 -10.72 6.44
CA PHE A 44 2.42 -9.31 6.84
C PHE A 44 0.98 -8.82 7.01
N VAL A 45 0.00 -9.44 6.34
CA VAL A 45 -1.38 -8.93 6.25
C VAL A 45 -2.42 -9.89 6.81
N ASP A 46 -2.26 -11.21 6.65
CA ASP A 46 -3.20 -12.18 7.22
C ASP A 46 -3.39 -11.92 8.72
N LYS A 47 -4.64 -11.98 9.19
CA LYS A 47 -4.98 -11.64 10.56
C LYS A 47 -5.72 -12.78 11.23
N THR A 48 -5.13 -13.29 12.31
CA THR A 48 -5.77 -14.27 13.19
C THR A 48 -6.34 -13.56 14.42
N THR A 49 -7.62 -13.74 14.66
CA THR A 49 -8.33 -13.20 15.83
C THR A 49 -9.17 -14.28 16.48
N SER A 50 -9.46 -14.12 17.77
CA SER A 50 -10.41 -14.98 18.47
C SER A 50 -11.62 -14.18 18.95
N ASN A 51 -12.79 -14.80 18.86
CA ASN A 51 -14.03 -14.29 19.43
C ASN A 51 -14.80 -15.44 20.08
N PHE A 52 -15.70 -15.11 21.00
CA PHE A 52 -16.60 -16.09 21.58
C PHE A 52 -17.85 -16.24 20.70
N TYR A 53 -18.33 -17.47 20.57
CA TYR A 53 -19.65 -17.80 20.05
C TYR A 53 -20.39 -18.57 21.16
N GLY A 54 -21.26 -17.88 21.89
CA GLY A 54 -21.72 -18.35 23.20
C GLY A 54 -20.57 -18.39 24.21
N GLU A 55 -20.40 -19.52 24.90
CA GLU A 55 -19.30 -19.74 25.86
C GLU A 55 -18.05 -20.35 25.20
N THR A 56 -18.13 -20.72 23.91
CA THR A 56 -17.02 -21.36 23.20
C THR A 56 -16.14 -20.29 22.56
N LYS A 57 -14.83 -20.33 22.84
CA LYS A 57 -13.85 -19.49 22.16
C LYS A 57 -13.51 -20.10 20.80
N HIS A 58 -13.68 -19.32 19.74
CA HIS A 58 -13.28 -19.68 18.38
C HIS A 58 -12.13 -18.79 17.90
N THR A 59 -11.30 -19.35 17.04
CA THR A 59 -10.17 -18.64 16.42
C THR A 59 -10.31 -18.75 14.91
N TYR A 60 -10.20 -17.61 14.24
CA TYR A 60 -10.35 -17.50 12.79
C TYR A 60 -9.18 -16.73 12.22
N THR A 61 -8.79 -17.08 11.00
CA THR A 61 -7.81 -16.32 10.21
C THR A 61 -8.51 -15.75 8.99
N SER A 62 -8.41 -14.43 8.81
CA SER A 62 -8.73 -13.79 7.53
C SER A 62 -7.46 -13.76 6.70
N GLU A 63 -7.50 -14.40 5.54
CA GLU A 63 -6.44 -14.26 4.54
C GLU A 63 -6.55 -12.90 3.84
N ALA A 64 -5.41 -12.38 3.38
CA ALA A 64 -5.35 -11.14 2.62
C ALA A 64 -6.13 -11.26 1.30
N ILE A 65 -6.92 -10.24 1.01
CA ILE A 65 -7.67 -10.12 -0.25
C ILE A 65 -7.18 -8.92 -1.05
N CYS A 66 -7.36 -8.99 -2.38
CA CYS A 66 -7.07 -7.84 -3.23
C CYS A 66 -8.15 -6.77 -3.05
N SER A 67 -7.80 -5.67 -2.38
CA SER A 67 -8.71 -4.54 -2.15
C SER A 67 -8.74 -3.56 -3.34
N ILE A 68 -7.59 -3.31 -3.97
CA ILE A 68 -7.43 -2.37 -5.08
C ILE A 68 -6.49 -2.99 -6.12
N ALA A 69 -6.92 -2.98 -7.39
CA ALA A 69 -6.08 -3.29 -8.54
C ALA A 69 -6.30 -2.22 -9.61
N MET A 70 -5.28 -1.41 -9.89
CA MET A 70 -5.38 -0.29 -10.83
C MET A 70 -4.05 0.01 -11.52
N THR A 71 -4.13 0.74 -12.63
CA THR A 71 -2.97 1.19 -13.41
C THR A 71 -2.97 2.71 -13.49
N PHE A 72 -1.78 3.30 -13.42
CA PHE A 72 -1.54 4.72 -13.62
C PHE A 72 -0.68 4.93 -14.86
N ASP A 73 -1.04 5.93 -15.65
CA ASP A 73 -0.24 6.43 -16.77
C ASP A 73 0.06 7.90 -16.47
N ILE A 74 1.31 8.18 -16.11
CA ILE A 74 1.78 9.50 -15.66
C ILE A 74 2.44 10.21 -16.84
N GLY A 75 1.72 11.18 -17.41
CA GLY A 75 2.19 11.96 -18.54
C GLY A 75 3.25 13.02 -18.15
N PRO A 76 4.00 13.54 -19.14
CA PRO A 76 4.96 14.63 -18.92
C PRO A 76 4.29 15.86 -18.28
N GLY A 77 4.99 16.50 -17.34
CA GLY A 77 4.49 17.68 -16.63
C GLY A 77 3.58 17.39 -15.43
N ALA A 78 3.24 16.11 -15.18
CA ALA A 78 2.51 15.72 -13.98
C ALA A 78 3.24 16.16 -12.70
N LYS A 79 2.50 16.73 -11.75
CA LYS A 79 3.03 17.07 -10.43
C LYS A 79 3.16 15.81 -9.56
N ALA A 80 4.16 15.80 -8.69
CA ALA A 80 4.35 14.72 -7.72
C ALA A 80 3.15 14.63 -6.75
N GLN A 81 2.78 13.40 -6.37
CA GLN A 81 1.81 13.19 -5.31
C GLN A 81 2.38 13.67 -3.96
N ARG A 82 1.50 14.13 -3.07
CA ARG A 82 1.90 14.47 -1.69
C ARG A 82 2.33 13.21 -0.95
N LEU A 83 3.24 13.34 0.00
CA LEU A 83 3.61 12.22 0.88
C LEU A 83 2.37 11.74 1.66
N HIS A 84 2.14 10.43 1.69
CA HIS A 84 1.01 9.81 2.36
C HIS A 84 1.27 8.33 2.66
N ARG A 85 0.35 7.71 3.42
CA ARG A 85 0.19 6.26 3.52
C ARG A 85 -1.07 5.83 2.78
N ASP A 86 -1.05 4.63 2.21
CA ASP A 86 -2.15 4.13 1.37
C ASP A 86 -3.33 3.59 2.18
N ASP A 87 -3.10 3.21 3.44
CA ASP A 87 -4.05 2.53 4.31
C ASP A 87 -5.09 3.43 4.98
N LYS A 88 -5.12 4.72 4.64
CA LYS A 88 -6.17 5.67 5.08
C LYS A 88 -7.59 5.14 4.84
N ASN A 89 -7.79 4.31 3.81
CA ASN A 89 -9.10 3.72 3.47
C ASN A 89 -9.58 2.69 4.51
N PHE A 90 -8.67 2.17 5.33
CA PHE A 90 -8.95 1.18 6.37
C PHE A 90 -8.96 1.82 7.77
N HIS A 91 -8.82 3.14 7.87
CA HIS A 91 -8.87 3.90 9.12
C HIS A 91 -7.92 3.35 10.20
N VAL A 92 -6.69 3.01 9.81
CA VAL A 92 -5.70 2.43 10.72
C VAL A 92 -5.00 3.49 11.56
N ASP A 93 -5.03 3.29 12.87
CA ASP A 93 -4.17 4.00 13.81
C ASP A 93 -2.76 3.38 13.79
N HIS A 94 -1.75 4.22 13.57
CA HIS A 94 -0.36 3.80 13.54
C HIS A 94 0.29 4.04 14.90
N GLU A 95 0.72 2.95 15.53
CA GLU A 95 1.51 2.98 16.76
C GLU A 95 2.95 3.45 16.47
N GLU A 96 3.53 4.25 17.37
CA GLU A 96 4.94 4.61 17.31
C GLU A 96 5.81 3.40 17.66
N GLN A 97 6.62 2.97 16.70
CA GLN A 97 7.42 1.75 16.75
C GLN A 97 8.93 2.02 16.56
N SER A 98 9.38 3.27 16.45
CA SER A 98 10.80 3.57 16.20
C SER A 98 11.72 3.07 17.32
N ALA A 99 11.22 2.97 18.56
CA ALA A 99 11.98 2.48 19.70
C ALA A 99 11.85 0.96 19.93
N THR A 100 10.70 0.38 19.56
CA THR A 100 10.37 -1.04 19.82
C THR A 100 10.68 -1.95 18.64
N GLY A 101 10.85 -1.37 17.45
CA GLY A 101 10.98 -2.10 16.20
C GLY A 101 9.63 -2.55 15.64
N TYR A 102 9.68 -3.03 14.40
CA TYR A 102 8.50 -3.48 13.66
C TYR A 102 7.81 -4.67 14.34
N ARG A 103 6.48 -4.57 14.52
CA ARG A 103 5.61 -5.62 15.04
C ARG A 103 4.78 -6.25 13.92
N VAL A 104 5.01 -7.54 13.64
CA VAL A 104 4.18 -8.30 12.68
C VAL A 104 2.70 -8.17 13.04
N GLY A 105 1.87 -7.88 12.03
CA GLY A 105 0.45 -7.64 12.18
C GLY A 105 0.08 -6.22 12.63
N SER A 106 1.01 -5.27 12.56
CA SER A 106 0.71 -3.83 12.59
C SER A 106 0.24 -3.29 11.24
N ASP A 107 0.53 -3.98 10.13
CA ASP A 107 0.06 -3.60 8.80
C ASP A 107 -1.30 -4.20 8.50
N VAL A 108 -2.11 -3.48 7.72
CA VAL A 108 -3.41 -3.99 7.20
C VAL A 108 -3.42 -4.15 5.69
N MET A 109 -2.37 -3.70 5.01
CA MET A 109 -2.25 -3.77 3.57
C MET A 109 -0.80 -3.85 3.13
N MET A 110 -0.60 -4.42 1.94
CA MET A 110 0.68 -4.44 1.25
C MET A 110 0.43 -4.17 -0.22
N ALA A 111 1.12 -3.17 -0.79
CA ALA A 111 0.99 -2.79 -2.18
C ALA A 111 2.14 -3.36 -3.02
N PHE A 112 1.80 -3.99 -4.14
CA PHE A 112 2.77 -4.46 -5.14
C PHE A 112 2.74 -3.53 -6.35
N MET A 113 3.80 -2.74 -6.53
CA MET A 113 3.90 -1.80 -7.65
C MET A 113 4.75 -2.41 -8.76
N VAL A 114 4.12 -2.69 -9.90
CA VAL A 114 4.79 -3.24 -11.09
C VAL A 114 4.97 -2.11 -12.12
N PRO A 115 6.21 -1.74 -12.48
CA PRO A 115 6.43 -0.68 -13.46
C PRO A 115 6.04 -1.13 -14.87
N GLY A 116 5.18 -0.36 -15.54
CA GLY A 116 4.81 -0.60 -16.95
C GLY A 116 5.86 -0.11 -17.97
N ILE A 117 6.74 0.78 -17.55
CA ILE A 117 7.87 1.32 -18.31
C ILE A 117 9.10 1.43 -17.39
N LYS A 118 10.29 1.64 -17.95
CA LYS A 118 11.49 1.95 -17.15
C LYS A 118 11.23 3.19 -16.28
N THR A 119 11.29 3.03 -14.97
CA THR A 119 11.18 4.13 -14.01
C THR A 119 12.55 4.79 -13.82
N THR A 120 12.58 6.11 -13.85
CA THR A 120 13.78 6.93 -13.66
C THR A 120 13.45 8.14 -12.80
N VAL A 121 14.48 8.86 -12.33
CA VAL A 121 14.26 10.08 -11.56
C VAL A 121 13.54 11.13 -12.42
N GLU A 122 13.91 11.22 -13.70
CA GLU A 122 13.40 12.22 -14.65
C GLU A 122 11.93 11.99 -15.00
N ASN A 123 11.46 10.73 -15.04
CA ASN A 123 10.04 10.42 -15.32
C ASN A 123 9.19 10.21 -14.07
N GLY A 124 9.73 10.55 -12.89
CA GLY A 124 8.96 10.56 -11.64
C GLY A 124 8.81 9.19 -10.98
N ALA A 125 9.90 8.41 -10.91
CA ALA A 125 9.92 7.18 -10.11
C ALA A 125 9.37 7.41 -8.69
N THR A 126 8.60 6.45 -8.19
CA THR A 126 8.02 6.50 -6.85
C THR A 126 9.10 6.74 -5.79
N ILE A 127 8.86 7.69 -4.89
CA ILE A 127 9.73 7.99 -3.76
C ILE A 127 9.14 7.34 -2.51
N ALA A 128 9.95 6.55 -1.80
CA ALA A 128 9.63 6.01 -0.49
C ALA A 128 10.55 6.63 0.56
N ILE A 129 10.08 6.72 1.80
CA ILE A 129 10.91 7.10 2.96
C ILE A 129 11.16 5.83 3.79
N PRO A 130 12.32 5.17 3.65
CA PRO A 130 12.66 4.00 4.45
C PRO A 130 12.58 4.30 5.95
N GLY A 131 12.07 3.34 6.72
CA GLY A 131 11.83 3.50 8.17
C GLY A 131 10.54 4.24 8.54
N SER A 132 9.84 4.86 7.58
CA SER A 132 8.59 5.58 7.88
C SER A 132 7.42 4.68 8.32
N HIS A 133 7.50 3.38 8.07
CA HIS A 133 6.56 2.37 8.58
C HIS A 133 6.58 2.23 10.12
N LEU A 134 7.61 2.76 10.80
CA LEU A 134 7.71 2.73 12.26
C LEU A 134 7.11 3.96 12.93
N TRP A 135 6.73 4.99 12.18
CA TRP A 135 6.29 6.27 12.76
C TRP A 135 4.82 6.24 13.16
N GLY A 136 4.51 6.77 14.34
CA GLY A 136 3.12 6.90 14.80
C GLY A 136 2.30 7.93 13.99
N SER A 137 0.98 7.93 14.21
CA SER A 137 0.03 8.82 13.50
C SER A 137 0.29 10.33 13.68
N ASP A 138 0.90 10.74 14.79
CA ASP A 138 1.13 12.16 15.12
C ASP A 138 2.35 12.77 14.41
N ARG A 139 3.04 11.99 13.57
CA ARG A 139 4.23 12.45 12.84
C ARG A 139 3.90 12.72 11.37
N ALA A 140 3.98 13.99 10.96
CA ALA A 140 3.92 14.36 9.55
C ALA A 140 5.15 13.86 8.77
N PRO A 141 4.98 13.25 7.58
CA PRO A 141 6.10 12.80 6.76
C PRO A 141 6.84 13.99 6.12
N LYS A 142 8.17 13.88 6.04
CA LYS A 142 9.07 14.86 5.41
C LYS A 142 10.18 14.11 4.66
N LEU A 143 10.57 14.63 3.50
CA LEU A 143 11.78 14.18 2.78
C LEU A 143 13.05 14.67 3.48
#